data_AF-A0A1C5PQT9-F1
#
_entry.id   AF-A0A1C5PQT9-F1
#
_cell.length_a   1.000
_cell.length_b   1.000
_cell.length_c   1.000
_cell.angle_alpha   90.00
_cell.angle_beta   90.00
_cell.angle_gamma   90.00
#
_symmetry.space_group_name_H-M   'P 1'
#
loop_
_entity.id
_entity.type
_entity.pdbx_description
1 polymer ?
#
loop_
_entity_poly.entity_id
_entity_poly.type
_entity_poly.pdbx_seq_one_letter_code
_entity_poly.pdbx_strand_id
1 'polypeptide(L)'
;MVDTAVADDIPADCTITSDNYEAGVIIGKYFLQKHNTAKLVVMTHESARLARERVGGFLDTVSANENIQVVKKIECEGQVEIAMPRLQEAIDEGLDFDTVFCLNDLAGMWKTWKRKSAERL
;
A
#
# COMPACT_ATOMS: atom_id res chain seq x y z
N MET A 1 17.18 -10.06 0.06
CA MET A 1 16.92 -11.37 -0.54
C MET A 1 16.34 -11.10 -1.91
N VAL A 2 16.91 -11.72 -2.94
CA VAL A 2 16.57 -11.50 -4.35
C VAL A 2 15.54 -12.57 -4.69
N ASP A 3 14.30 -12.19 -4.94
CA ASP A 3 13.31 -13.11 -5.51
C ASP A 3 13.50 -13.11 -7.03
N THR A 4 14.34 -14.03 -7.49
CA THR A 4 14.40 -14.46 -8.89
C THR A 4 13.31 -15.52 -9.10
N ALA A 5 12.52 -15.35 -10.15
CA ALA A 5 11.50 -16.30 -10.57
C ALA A 5 12.10 -17.69 -10.81
N VAL A 6 11.68 -18.67 -10.00
CA VAL A 6 11.80 -20.09 -10.32
C VAL A 6 10.45 -20.52 -10.87
N ALA A 7 10.40 -20.69 -12.19
CA ALA A 7 9.39 -21.51 -12.84
C ALA A 7 9.65 -22.97 -12.45
N ASP A 8 8.75 -23.53 -11.65
CA ASP A 8 8.22 -24.90 -11.82
C ASP A 8 7.24 -25.18 -10.67
N ASP A 9 5.96 -25.30 -11.03
CA ASP A 9 4.90 -26.13 -10.44
C ASP A 9 4.99 -26.54 -8.95
N ILE A 10 5.16 -25.56 -8.06
CA ILE A 10 4.83 -25.72 -6.64
C ILE A 10 3.47 -25.03 -6.45
N PRO A 11 2.36 -25.75 -6.21
CA PRO A 11 1.15 -25.11 -5.75
C PRO A 11 1.51 -24.38 -4.46
N ALA A 12 1.52 -23.05 -4.54
CA ALA A 12 1.75 -22.15 -3.41
C ALA A 12 0.55 -22.24 -2.48
N ASP A 13 0.47 -23.35 -1.75
CA ASP A 13 -0.63 -23.70 -0.87
C ASP A 13 -0.03 -24.16 0.45
N CYS A 14 0.22 -23.21 1.35
CA CYS A 14 0.07 -23.33 2.80
C CYS A 14 0.76 -22.17 3.53
N THR A 15 0.01 -21.10 3.80
CA THR A 15 -0.05 -20.55 5.17
C THR A 15 -1.40 -19.83 5.39
N ILE A 16 -2.34 -20.52 6.06
CA ILE A 16 -3.54 -20.00 6.75
C ILE A 16 -4.28 -18.88 5.99
N THR A 17 -5.38 -19.22 5.32
CA THR A 17 -6.30 -18.28 4.65
C THR A 17 -6.94 -17.28 5.62
N SER A 18 -6.15 -16.31 6.08
CA SER A 18 -6.68 -15.03 6.53
C SER A 18 -7.28 -14.39 5.29
N ASP A 19 -8.59 -14.16 5.33
CA ASP A 19 -9.30 -13.43 4.29
C ASP A 19 -8.59 -12.09 4.06
N ASN A 20 -7.89 -11.97 2.91
CA ASN A 20 -7.07 -10.78 2.63
C ASN A 20 -7.94 -9.55 2.41
N TYR A 21 -9.17 -9.76 1.94
CA TYR A 21 -10.14 -8.70 1.85
C TYR A 21 -10.53 -8.24 3.26
N GLU A 22 -10.88 -9.15 4.17
CA GLU A 22 -11.17 -8.79 5.56
C GLU A 22 -9.97 -8.12 6.26
N ALA A 23 -8.74 -8.54 5.95
CA ALA A 23 -7.54 -7.85 6.42
C ALA A 23 -7.50 -6.38 5.93
N GLY A 24 -7.84 -6.14 4.67
CA GLY A 24 -8.03 -4.80 4.12
C GLY A 24 -9.12 -4.02 4.86
N VAL A 25 -10.26 -4.65 5.14
CA VAL A 25 -11.38 -4.06 5.87
C VAL A 25 -10.99 -3.66 7.28
N ILE A 26 -10.29 -4.52 8.02
CA ILE A 26 -9.81 -4.24 9.38
C ILE A 26 -8.87 -3.03 9.37
N ILE A 27 -7.94 -2.98 8.43
CA ILE A 27 -7.02 -1.84 8.28
C ILE A 27 -7.81 -0.57 7.94
N GLY A 28 -8.80 -0.64 7.05
CA GLY A 28 -9.67 0.48 6.68
C GLY A 28 -10.47 1.02 7.87
N LYS A 29 -11.05 0.14 8.68
CA LYS A 29 -11.78 0.51 9.91
C LYS A 29 -10.86 1.23 10.90
N TYR A 30 -9.67 0.67 11.12
CA TYR A 30 -8.68 1.30 12.00
C TYR A 30 -8.22 2.67 11.46
N PHE A 31 -8.02 2.78 10.14
CA PHE A 31 -7.67 4.03 9.50
C PHE A 31 -8.74 5.10 9.71
N LEU A 32 -10.02 4.78 9.47
CA LEU A 32 -11.13 5.71 9.69
C LEU A 32 -11.31 6.13 11.16
N GLN A 33 -10.94 5.29 12.13
CA GLN A 33 -10.94 5.67 13.54
C GLN A 33 -9.88 6.72 13.89
N LYS A 34 -8.82 6.83 13.09
CA LYS A 34 -7.67 7.73 13.34
C LYS A 34 -7.67 8.96 12.44
N HIS A 35 -8.36 8.90 11.31
CA HIS A 35 -8.33 9.93 10.28
C HIS A 35 -9.75 10.31 9.87
N ASN A 36 -10.11 11.57 10.09
CA ASN A 36 -11.39 12.13 9.62
C ASN A 36 -11.31 12.63 8.16
N THR A 37 -10.10 12.98 7.70
CA THR A 37 -9.76 13.47 6.36
C THR A 37 -8.42 12.87 5.92
N ALA A 38 -8.24 12.58 4.64
CA ALA A 38 -6.91 12.22 4.12
C ALA A 38 -6.82 12.39 2.60
N LYS A 39 -5.65 12.82 2.11
CA LYS A 39 -5.23 12.64 0.72
C LYS A 39 -4.31 11.43 0.64
N LEU A 40 -4.84 10.36 0.09
CA LEU A 40 -4.34 9.01 0.20
C LEU A 40 -3.70 8.53 -1.10
N VAL A 41 -2.45 8.11 -1.03
CA VAL A 41 -1.77 7.30 -2.05
C VAL A 41 -1.92 5.83 -1.69
N VAL A 42 -2.21 4.97 -2.67
CA VAL A 42 -2.41 3.53 -2.46
C VAL A 42 -1.41 2.74 -3.28
N MET A 43 -0.59 1.93 -2.62
CA MET A 43 0.33 0.99 -3.29
C MET A 43 -0.44 -0.27 -3.72
N THR A 44 -0.30 -0.68 -4.97
CA THR A 44 -0.99 -1.82 -5.58
C THR A 44 -0.01 -2.88 -6.08
N HIS A 45 -0.52 -4.11 -6.22
CA HIS A 45 0.15 -5.22 -6.88
C HIS A 45 -0.89 -5.98 -7.70
N GLU A 46 -1.17 -5.45 -8.90
CA GLU A 46 -2.31 -5.86 -9.73
C GLU A 46 -2.20 -7.28 -10.29
N SER A 47 -1.03 -7.91 -10.33
CA SER A 47 -0.89 -9.32 -10.74
C SER A 47 -1.18 -10.31 -9.58
N ALA A 48 -0.97 -9.91 -8.33
CA ALA A 48 -1.17 -10.75 -7.16
C ALA A 48 -2.58 -10.66 -6.56
N ARG A 49 -3.35 -11.77 -6.59
CA ARG A 49 -4.73 -11.83 -6.05
C ARG A 49 -4.83 -11.35 -4.60
N LEU A 50 -3.92 -11.82 -3.74
CA LEU A 50 -3.94 -11.51 -2.31
C LEU A 50 -3.76 -10.00 -2.06
N ALA A 51 -2.96 -9.33 -2.89
CA ALA A 51 -2.76 -7.88 -2.80
C ALA A 51 -3.99 -7.11 -3.29
N ARG A 52 -4.60 -7.54 -4.41
CA ARG A 52 -5.85 -6.95 -4.91
C ARG A 52 -6.98 -7.05 -3.89
N GLU A 53 -7.13 -8.21 -3.24
CA GLU A 53 -8.13 -8.42 -2.20
C GLU A 53 -7.92 -7.46 -1.03
N ARG A 54 -6.69 -7.30 -0.55
CA ARG A 54 -6.36 -6.39 0.55
C ARG A 54 -6.56 -4.92 0.22
N VAL A 55 -6.18 -4.50 -0.99
CA VAL A 55 -6.45 -3.15 -1.48
C VAL A 55 -7.96 -2.93 -1.61
N GLY A 56 -8.68 -3.91 -2.15
CA GLY A 56 -10.14 -3.87 -2.30
C GLY A 56 -10.84 -3.66 -0.96
N GLY A 57 -10.59 -4.52 0.03
CA GLY A 57 -11.22 -4.41 1.35
C GLY A 57 -10.91 -3.09 2.06
N PHE A 58 -9.67 -2.58 1.90
CA PHE A 58 -9.30 -1.28 2.43
C PHE A 58 -10.06 -0.14 1.72
N LEU A 59 -10.04 -0.11 0.39
CA LEU A 59 -10.69 0.93 -0.42
C LEU A 59 -12.20 0.96 -0.21
N ASP A 60 -12.84 -0.20 -0.22
CA ASP A 60 -14.28 -0.33 0.00
C ASP A 60 -14.66 0.20 1.39
N THR A 61 -13.84 -0.08 2.40
CA THR A 61 -14.06 0.41 3.76
C THR A 61 -13.86 1.92 3.87
N VAL A 62 -12.76 2.48 3.36
CA VAL A 62 -12.49 3.93 3.49
C VAL A 62 -13.41 4.79 2.63
N SER A 63 -13.99 4.22 1.57
CA SER A 63 -14.99 4.89 0.72
C SER A 63 -16.25 5.31 1.48
N ALA A 64 -16.50 4.73 2.66
CA ALA A 64 -17.60 5.13 3.55
C ALA A 64 -17.43 6.55 4.14
N ASN A 65 -16.24 7.15 4.07
CA ASN A 65 -15.98 8.53 4.47
C ASN A 65 -15.56 9.35 3.24
N GLU A 66 -16.45 10.25 2.80
CA GLU A 66 -16.24 11.12 1.63
C GLU A 66 -15.03 12.08 1.74
N ASN A 67 -14.53 12.31 2.96
CA ASN A 67 -13.36 13.15 3.21
C ASN A 67 -12.02 12.40 3.01
N ILE A 68 -12.07 11.10 2.69
CA ILE A 68 -10.91 10.31 2.31
C ILE A 68 -10.81 10.30 0.78
N GLN A 69 -9.82 11.01 0.25
CA GLN A 69 -9.60 11.14 -1.17
C GLN A 69 -8.41 10.28 -1.60
N VAL A 70 -8.67 9.25 -2.42
CA VAL A 70 -7.59 8.51 -3.10
C VAL A 70 -7.07 9.38 -4.24
N VAL A 71 -5.87 9.94 -4.08
CA VAL A 71 -5.27 10.88 -5.05
C VAL A 71 -4.38 10.19 -6.08
N LYS A 72 -3.83 9.01 -5.75
CA LYS A 72 -3.00 8.22 -6.67
C LYS A 72 -3.00 6.75 -6.27
N LYS A 73 -3.00 5.86 -7.27
CA LYS A 73 -2.62 4.45 -7.10
C LYS A 73 -1.26 4.24 -7.76
N ILE A 74 -0.35 3.55 -7.08
CA ILE A 74 1.00 3.26 -7.56
C ILE A 74 1.18 1.75 -7.59
N GLU A 75 1.28 1.19 -8.79
CA GLU A 75 1.65 -0.20 -9.00
C GLU A 75 3.13 -0.38 -8.65
N CYS A 76 3.40 -1.22 -7.66
CA CYS A 76 4.74 -1.45 -7.15
C CYS A 76 5.16 -2.92 -7.14
N GLU A 77 4.30 -3.83 -7.58
CA GLU A 77 4.56 -5.28 -7.60
C GLU A 77 4.93 -5.85 -6.22
N GLY A 78 4.60 -5.14 -5.15
CA GLY A 78 5.03 -5.45 -3.78
C GLY A 78 6.53 -5.21 -3.51
N GLN A 79 7.27 -4.59 -4.42
CA GLN A 79 8.70 -4.35 -4.36
C GLN A 79 9.03 -2.92 -3.89
N VAL A 80 9.93 -2.77 -2.92
CA VAL A 80 10.37 -1.47 -2.38
C VAL A 80 11.09 -0.66 -3.46
N GLU A 81 11.88 -1.37 -4.26
CA GLU A 81 12.73 -0.86 -5.32
C GLU A 81 11.90 -0.20 -6.44
N ILE A 82 10.63 -0.56 -6.57
CA ILE A 82 9.67 0.08 -7.48
C ILE A 82 8.83 1.12 -6.73
N ALA A 83 8.32 0.78 -5.52
CA ALA A 83 7.45 1.64 -4.74
C ALA A 83 8.09 3.00 -4.42
N MET A 84 9.34 3.00 -3.97
CA MET A 84 10.00 4.21 -3.48
C MET A 84 10.35 5.21 -4.60
N PRO A 85 10.94 4.80 -5.74
CA PRO A 85 11.15 5.72 -6.86
C PRO A 85 9.85 6.31 -7.39
N ARG A 86 8.80 5.51 -7.57
CA ARG A 86 7.49 6.00 -8.05
C ARG A 86 6.82 6.96 -7.06
N LEU A 87 7.00 6.73 -5.77
CA LEU A 87 6.50 7.65 -4.75
C LEU A 87 7.31 8.96 -4.72
N GLN A 88 8.64 8.89 -4.92
CA GLN A 88 9.48 10.07 -5.08
C GLN A 88 9.10 10.87 -6.34
N GLU A 89 8.87 10.20 -7.47
CA GLU A 89 8.37 10.84 -8.69
C GLU A 89 7.06 11.59 -8.42
N ALA A 90 6.11 10.97 -7.71
CA ALA A 90 4.87 11.63 -7.32
C ALA A 90 5.11 12.88 -6.43
N ILE A 91 6.07 12.83 -5.51
CA ILE A 91 6.46 13.99 -4.69
C ILE A 91 7.09 15.09 -5.56
N ASP A 92 7.99 14.72 -6.47
CA ASP A 92 8.70 15.64 -7.35
C ASP A 92 7.75 16.32 -8.36
N GLU A 93 6.70 15.61 -8.78
CA GLU A 93 5.59 16.14 -9.58
C GLU A 93 4.66 17.08 -8.78
N GLY A 94 4.87 17.20 -7.47
CA GLY A 94 4.05 18.05 -6.59
C GLY A 94 2.70 17.44 -6.22
N LEU A 95 2.58 16.11 -6.22
CA LEU A 95 1.37 15.44 -5.76
C LEU A 95 1.12 15.79 -4.28
N ASP A 96 -0.05 16.36 -4.00
CA ASP A 96 -0.46 16.69 -2.64
C ASP A 96 -1.12 15.47 -1.97
N PHE A 97 -0.41 14.87 -1.02
CA PHE A 97 -0.87 13.74 -0.22
C PHE A 97 -0.30 13.78 1.20
N ASP A 98 -1.05 13.23 2.16
CA ASP A 98 -0.63 13.16 3.57
C ASP A 98 -0.46 11.71 4.08
N THR A 99 -1.05 10.76 3.36
CA THR A 99 -1.13 9.35 3.77
C THR A 99 -0.76 8.43 2.61
N VAL A 100 -0.06 7.34 2.93
CA VAL A 100 0.23 6.25 1.99
C VAL A 100 -0.28 4.93 2.60
N PHE A 101 -1.14 4.22 1.88
CA PHE A 101 -1.49 2.84 2.18
C PHE A 101 -0.53 1.88 1.48
N CYS A 102 -0.02 0.91 2.24
CA CYS A 102 0.90 -0.10 1.73
C CYS A 102 0.31 -1.51 1.89
N LEU A 103 0.66 -2.41 0.96
CA LEU A 103 0.18 -3.80 0.94
C LEU A 103 0.67 -4.65 2.14
N ASN A 104 1.80 -4.27 2.72
CA ASN A 104 2.47 -4.92 3.85
C ASN A 104 3.23 -3.87 4.71
N ASP A 105 4.17 -4.31 5.55
CA ASP A 105 5.02 -3.47 6.42
C ASP A 105 5.92 -2.42 5.73
N LEU A 106 5.81 -2.23 4.40
CA LEU A 106 6.36 -1.06 3.69
C LEU A 106 6.04 0.28 4.40
N ALA A 107 4.95 0.36 5.17
CA ALA A 107 4.63 1.52 6.01
C ALA A 107 5.75 1.89 7.00
N GLY A 108 6.46 0.90 7.56
CA GLY A 108 7.62 1.13 8.44
C GLY A 108 8.83 1.69 7.69
N MET A 109 9.01 1.27 6.42
CA MET A 109 10.05 1.80 5.55
C MET A 109 9.75 3.22 5.08
N TRP A 110 8.49 3.53 4.76
CA TRP A 110 8.06 4.90 4.44
C TRP A 110 8.34 5.88 5.57
N LYS A 111 7.98 5.54 6.82
CA LYS A 111 8.29 6.39 7.99
C LYS A 111 9.79 6.63 8.14
N THR A 112 10.59 5.58 7.93
CA THR A 112 12.05 5.67 7.99
C THR A 112 12.61 6.55 6.86
N TRP A 113 12.04 6.45 5.67
CA TRP A 113 12.43 7.22 4.50
C TRP A 113 12.06 8.70 4.62
N LYS A 114 10.82 9.04 5.02
CA LYS A 114 10.40 10.43 5.27
C LYS A 114 11.30 11.11 6.31
N ARG A 115 11.71 10.38 7.36
CA ARG A 115 12.69 10.89 8.34
C ARG A 115 14.05 11.16 7.70
N LYS A 116 14.61 10.21 6.93
CA LYS A 116 15.91 10.39 6.26
C LYS A 116 15.90 11.50 5.20
N SER A 117 14.80 11.66 4.47
CA SER A 117 14.65 12.73 3.48
C SER A 117 14.49 14.11 4.13
N ALA A 118 13.80 14.19 5.27
CA ALA A 118 13.70 15.41 6.07
C ALA A 118 15.03 15.79 6.77
N GLU A 119 15.88 14.81 7.11
CA GLU A 119 17.24 15.04 7.64
C GLU A 119 18.25 15.44 6.54
N ARG A 120 17.87 15.33 5.26
CA ARG A 120 18.70 15.73 4.10
C ARG A 120 18.41 17.13 3.56
N LEU A 121 17.44 17.82 4.14
CA LEU A 121 17.10 19.22 3.88
C LEU A 121 17.55 20.09 5.06
#